data_AF-A0A2T2UA14-F1
#
_entry.id   AF-A0A2T2UA14-F1
#
_cell.length_a   1.000
_cell.length_b   1.000
_cell.length_c   1.000
_cell.angle_alpha   90.00
_cell.angle_beta   90.00
_cell.angle_gamma   90.00
#
_symmetry.space_group_name_H-M   'P 1'
#
loop_
_entity.id
_entity.type
_entity.pdbx_description
1 polymer ?
#
loop_
_entity_poly.entity_id
_entity_poly.type
_entity_poly.pdbx_seq_one_letter_code
_entity_poly.pdbx_strand_id
1 'polypeptide(L)'
;MSYLTFHLVFLAPPIALMLFAHRRPESFDDDLRVDLAIPLICFIALSYTTPWDNYLVAQEIWWYGPDRVISTIGHVPVEEYLF
;
A
#
# COMPACT_ATOMS: atom_id res chain seq x y z
N MET A 1 -4.02 -3.12 18.32
CA MET A 1 -3.10 -2.31 17.51
C MET A 1 -3.86 -1.86 16.28
N SER A 2 -3.87 -0.57 15.95
CA SER A 2 -4.47 -0.08 14.70
C SER A 2 -3.60 -0.47 13.51
N TYR A 3 -4.17 -0.42 12.31
CA TYR A 3 -3.40 -0.66 11.08
C TYR A 3 -2.23 0.32 10.95
N LEU A 4 -2.43 1.60 11.24
CA LEU A 4 -1.34 2.58 11.23
C LEU A 4 -0.18 2.20 12.16
N THR A 5 -0.48 1.78 13.40
CA THR A 5 0.58 1.34 14.33
C THR A 5 1.30 0.11 13.81
N PHE A 6 0.59 -0.83 13.16
CA PHE A 6 1.24 -1.98 12.50
C PHE A 6 2.24 -1.50 11.44
N HIS A 7 1.82 -0.59 10.54
CA HIS A 7 2.67 -0.06 9.49
C HIS A 7 3.94 0.59 10.06
N LEU A 8 3.78 1.43 11.08
CA LEU A 8 4.91 2.16 11.68
C LEU A 8 5.91 1.23 12.40
N VAL A 9 5.43 0.15 13.03
CA VAL A 9 6.30 -0.75 13.81
C VAL A 9 6.94 -1.82 12.94
N PHE A 10 6.21 -2.34 11.94
CA PHE A 10 6.62 -3.53 11.20
C PHE A 10 7.00 -3.26 9.73
N LEU A 11 6.40 -2.27 9.06
CA LEU A 11 6.67 -1.96 7.66
C LEU A 11 7.68 -0.81 7.51
N ALA A 12 7.51 0.27 8.26
CA ALA A 12 8.36 1.46 8.13
C ALA A 12 9.85 1.18 8.40
N PRO A 13 10.26 0.40 9.43
CA PRO A 13 11.67 0.13 9.66
C PRO A 13 12.37 -0.64 8.53
N PRO A 14 11.86 -1.78 8.02
CA PRO A 14 12.52 -2.46 6.90
C PRO A 14 12.47 -1.64 5.61
N ILE A 15 11.40 -0.89 5.33
CA ILE A 15 11.35 0.00 4.16
C ILE A 15 12.41 1.10 4.25
N ALA A 16 12.53 1.76 5.41
CA ALA A 16 13.54 2.78 5.63
C ALA A 16 14.97 2.22 5.49
N LEU A 17 15.20 1.01 6.01
CA LEU A 17 16.48 0.32 5.84
C LEU A 17 16.77 0.01 4.37
N MET A 18 15.78 -0.49 3.63
CA MET A 18 15.93 -0.76 2.20
C MET A 18 16.23 0.51 1.42
N LEU A 19 15.51 1.61 1.67
CA LEU A 19 15.75 2.90 1.02
C LEU A 19 17.13 3.46 1.36
N PHE A 20 17.58 3.35 2.61
CA PHE A 20 18.89 3.80 3.04
C PHE A 20 20.03 2.96 2.44
N ALA A 21 19.85 1.64 2.36
CA ALA A 21 20.84 0.71 1.81
C ALA A 21 20.78 0.61 0.28
N HIS A 22 19.73 1.14 -0.35
CA HIS A 22 19.52 1.07 -1.78
C HIS A 22 20.65 1.78 -2.52
N ARG A 23 21.25 1.07 -3.48
CA ARG A 23 22.21 1.65 -4.42
C ARG A 23 21.72 1.39 -5.82
N ARG A 24 21.38 2.45 -6.54
CA ARG A 24 20.99 2.40 -7.94
C ARG A 24 22.24 2.12 -8.78
N PRO A 25 22.23 1.11 -9.66
CA PRO A 25 23.27 0.93 -10.66
C PRO A 25 23.28 2.13 -11.63
N GLU A 26 24.47 2.67 -11.93
CA GLU A 26 24.63 3.80 -12.86
C GLU A 26 24.04 3.52 -14.26
N SER A 27 23.97 2.25 -14.66
CA SER A 27 23.35 1.82 -15.93
C SER A 27 21.85 2.09 -16.03
N PHE A 28 21.20 2.42 -14.92
CA PHE A 28 19.78 2.76 -14.87
C PHE A 28 19.54 4.25 -14.61
N ASP A 29 20.58 5.08 -14.54
CA ASP A 29 20.41 6.52 -14.40
C ASP A 29 19.77 7.12 -15.67
N ASP A 30 18.86 8.06 -15.50
CA ASP A 30 18.09 8.75 -16.55
C ASP A 30 17.09 7.91 -17.40
N ASP A 31 16.76 6.67 -17.00
CA ASP A 31 15.66 5.91 -17.62
C ASP A 31 14.31 6.10 -16.90
N LEU A 32 13.45 6.93 -17.50
CA LEU A 32 12.09 7.19 -17.01
C LEU A 32 11.27 5.90 -16.83
N ARG A 33 11.53 4.85 -17.61
CA ARG A 33 10.81 3.57 -17.48
C ARG A 33 11.12 2.90 -16.15
N VAL A 34 12.36 3.00 -15.69
CA VAL A 34 12.80 2.46 -14.39
C VAL A 34 12.14 3.25 -13.27
N ASP A 35 12.09 4.57 -13.38
CA ASP A 35 11.46 5.43 -12.37
C ASP A 35 9.93 5.22 -12.29
N LEU A 36 9.28 4.99 -13.42
CA LEU A 36 7.83 4.80 -13.50
C LEU A 36 7.38 3.35 -13.26
N ALA A 37 8.27 2.37 -13.28
CA ALA A 37 7.90 0.96 -13.18
C ALA A 37 7.10 0.66 -11.90
N ILE A 38 7.62 1.07 -10.74
CA ILE A 38 6.98 0.84 -9.44
C ILE A 38 5.67 1.64 -9.30
N PRO A 39 5.65 2.97 -9.52
CA PRO A 39 4.40 3.73 -9.44
C PRO A 39 3.31 3.20 -10.38
N LEU A 40 3.68 2.78 -11.60
CA LEU A 40 2.73 2.28 -12.57
C LEU A 40 2.12 0.93 -12.14
N ILE A 41 2.94 -0.02 -11.67
CA ILE A 41 2.41 -1.31 -11.22
C ILE A 41 1.54 -1.15 -9.97
N CYS A 42 1.94 -0.29 -9.02
CA CYS A 42 1.10 0.05 -7.85
C CYS A 42 -0.24 0.66 -8.28
N PHE A 43 -0.21 1.62 -9.22
CA PHE A 43 -1.44 2.25 -9.72
C PHE A 43 -2.37 1.24 -10.39
N ILE A 44 -1.84 0.36 -11.24
CA ILE A 44 -2.61 -0.68 -11.92
C ILE A 44 -3.21 -1.64 -10.89
N ALA A 45 -2.40 -2.13 -9.95
CA ALA A 45 -2.84 -3.05 -8.91
C ALA A 45 -3.98 -2.44 -8.09
N LEU A 46 -3.75 -1.26 -7.52
CA LEU A 46 -4.74 -0.56 -6.69
C LEU A 46 -6.02 -0.25 -7.47
N SER A 47 -5.90 0.29 -8.68
CA SER A 47 -7.09 0.62 -9.50
C SER A 47 -7.89 -0.62 -9.87
N TYR A 48 -7.22 -1.75 -10.07
CA TYR A 48 -7.88 -3.00 -10.40
C TYR A 48 -8.51 -3.67 -9.19
N THR A 49 -7.83 -3.72 -8.04
CA THR A 49 -8.29 -4.49 -6.87
C THR A 49 -9.22 -3.70 -5.95
N THR A 50 -9.06 -2.38 -5.83
CA THR A 50 -9.85 -1.53 -4.92
C THR A 50 -11.37 -1.67 -5.10
N PRO A 51 -11.92 -1.70 -6.33
CA PRO A 51 -13.36 -1.86 -6.53
C PRO A 51 -13.88 -3.21 -6.04
N TRP A 52 -13.12 -4.29 -6.28
CA TRP A 52 -13.47 -5.63 -5.82
C TRP A 52 -13.42 -5.72 -4.31
N ASP A 53 -12.41 -5.12 -3.69
CA ASP A 53 -12.27 -5.15 -2.23
C ASP A 53 -13.45 -4.45 -1.54
N ASN A 54 -13.80 -3.25 -2.03
CA ASN A 54 -14.98 -2.53 -1.59
C ASN A 54 -16.26 -3.32 -1.78
N TYR A 55 -16.40 -4.00 -2.92
CA TYR A 55 -17.57 -4.84 -3.18
C TYR A 55 -17.68 -5.99 -2.19
N LEU A 56 -16.59 -6.71 -1.92
CA LEU A 56 -16.59 -7.85 -1.00
C LEU A 56 -16.96 -7.42 0.44
N VAL A 57 -16.42 -6.30 0.91
CA VAL A 57 -16.72 -5.75 2.23
C VAL A 57 -18.16 -5.23 2.29
N ALA A 58 -18.65 -4.59 1.23
CA ALA A 58 -20.05 -4.15 1.13
C ALA A 58 -21.04 -5.32 1.13
N GLN A 59 -20.63 -6.50 0.64
CA GLN A 59 -21.42 -7.74 0.69
C GLN A 59 -21.23 -8.51 2.00
N GLU A 60 -20.51 -7.95 2.99
CA GLU A 60 -20.24 -8.56 4.29
C GLU A 60 -19.56 -9.94 4.17
N ILE A 61 -18.89 -10.22 3.05
CA ILE A 61 -18.13 -11.46 2.86
C ILE A 61 -17.00 -11.52 3.89
N TRP A 62 -16.44 -10.35 4.22
CA TRP A 62 -15.50 -10.14 5.31
C TRP A 62 -15.52 -8.67 5.77
N TRP A 63 -14.92 -8.37 6.92
CA TRP A 63 -15.02 -7.05 7.56
C TRP A 63 -13.80 -6.69 8.41
N TYR A 64 -13.70 -5.41 8.77
CA TYR A 64 -12.64 -4.85 9.61
C TYR A 64 -13.16 -4.56 11.02
N GLY A 65 -12.26 -4.63 12.02
CA GLY A 65 -12.61 -4.30 13.40
C GLY A 65 -12.80 -2.78 13.58
N PRO A 66 -13.91 -2.31 14.18
CA PRO A 66 -14.26 -0.89 14.21
C PRO A 66 -13.25 0.00 14.95
N ASP A 67 -12.58 -0.53 15.98
CA ASP A 67 -11.63 0.24 16.81
C ASP A 67 -10.19 0.27 16.25
N ARG A 68 -9.98 -0.16 15.01
CA ARG A 68 -8.63 -0.31 14.41
C ARG A 68 -8.38 0.56 13.18
N VAL A 69 -9.39 1.32 12.76
CA VAL A 69 -9.46 2.07 11.50
C VAL A 69 -9.56 3.56 11.79
N ILE A 70 -8.78 4.37 11.08
CA ILE A 70 -8.76 5.84 11.18
C ILE A 70 -9.84 6.45 10.28
N SER A 71 -9.98 5.94 9.06
CA SER A 71 -11.01 6.35 8.09
C SER A 71 -11.15 5.31 6.97
N THR A 72 -12.22 5.40 6.17
CA THR A 72 -12.46 4.49 5.03
C THR A 72 -12.58 5.25 3.72
N ILE A 73 -12.18 4.61 2.61
CA ILE A 73 -12.56 4.99 1.24
C ILE A 73 -13.62 3.99 0.81
N GLY A 74 -14.88 4.44 0.77
CA GLY A 74 -16.02 3.54 0.64
C GLY A 74 -16.15 2.67 1.89
N HIS A 75 -15.99 1.36 1.72
CA HIS A 75 -16.14 0.35 2.77
C HIS A 75 -14.80 -0.13 3.35
N VAL A 76 -13.68 0.19 2.70
CA VAL A 76 -12.35 -0.32 3.06
C VAL A 76 -11.54 0.76 3.80
N PRO A 77 -10.82 0.42 4.88
CA PRO A 77 -9.92 1.32 5.60
C PRO A 77 -8.89 1.98 4.69
N VAL A 78 -8.59 3.27 4.91
CA VAL A 78 -7.53 3.97 4.16
C VAL A 78 -6.18 3.28 4.36
N GLU A 79 -5.95 2.72 5.53
CA GLU A 79 -4.71 2.06 5.88
C GLU A 79 -4.46 0.76 5.12
N GLU A 80 -5.48 0.15 4.53
CA GLU A 80 -5.30 -1.05 3.68
C GLU A 80 -4.59 -0.71 2.37
N TYR A 81 -4.73 0.52 1.88
CA TYR A 81 -4.01 0.99 0.69
C TYR A 81 -2.54 1.35 0.96
N LEU A 82 -2.08 1.27 2.22
CA LEU A 82 -0.70 1.56 2.62
C LEU A 82 0.17 0.30 2.74
N PHE A 83 -0.42 -0.89 2.63
CA PHE A 83 0.31 -2.16 2.51
C PHE A 83 0.95 -2.29 1.12
#